data_AF-A0A8T3M3I4-F1
#
_entry.id   AF-A0A8T3M3I4-F1
#
_cell.length_a   1.000
_cell.length_b   1.000
_cell.length_c   1.000
_cell.angle_alpha   90.00
_cell.angle_beta   90.00
_cell.angle_gamma   90.00
#
_symmetry.space_group_name_H-M   'P 1'
#
loop_
_entity.id
_entity.type
_entity.pdbx_description
1 polymer ?
#
loop_
_entity_poly.entity_id
_entity_poly.type
_entity_poly.pdbx_seq_one_letter_code
_entity_poly.pdbx_strand_id
1 'polypeptide(L)'
;PEGDLPPNTAGGLANLPSLSVEVSGVKIAYFPIEGDTVTELGSSLADGGLEACGAINYEWHEGDTRPAACAITGFGDIEAAIDQRGSGASCTMSDSNVRARFTIHFPRWTAPNRVPKRLLAWWRDVVEFIRDHEAGHITISRAHVKRLNADLRGAKCEDANSIIRRWSQGLSDAQSEYDRLEYQKPWPEPPFGY
;
A
#
# COMPACT_ATOMS: atom_id res chain seq x y z
N PRO A 1 20.08 31.28 -19.98
CA PRO A 1 20.63 30.86 -18.66
C PRO A 1 19.80 31.50 -17.55
N GLU A 2 18.63 30.92 -17.29
CA GLU A 2 17.84 31.20 -16.09
C GLU A 2 18.50 30.40 -14.97
N GLY A 3 19.21 31.10 -14.08
CA GLY A 3 19.86 30.49 -12.94
C GLY A 3 18.83 29.90 -11.99
N ASP A 4 19.16 28.73 -11.43
CA ASP A 4 18.44 28.07 -10.33
C ASP A 4 18.02 29.10 -9.28
N LEU A 5 16.73 29.44 -9.27
CA LEU A 5 16.15 30.16 -8.16
C LEU A 5 16.15 29.19 -6.97
N PRO A 6 16.74 29.55 -5.82
CA PRO A 6 16.74 28.67 -4.66
C PRO A 6 15.28 28.34 -4.26
N PRO A 7 15.03 27.13 -3.72
CA PRO A 7 13.69 26.69 -3.32
C PRO A 7 13.01 27.81 -2.54
N ASN A 8 11.92 28.31 -3.10
CA ASN A 8 11.43 29.64 -2.80
C ASN A 8 11.01 29.72 -1.32
N THR A 9 11.84 30.25 -0.41
CA THR A 9 11.48 30.38 1.01
C THR A 9 10.48 31.50 1.26
N ALA A 10 9.78 32.02 0.25
CA ALA A 10 8.79 33.10 0.39
C ALA A 10 7.68 32.81 1.42
N GLY A 11 7.45 31.54 1.80
CA GLY A 11 6.55 31.14 2.91
C GLY A 11 7.23 30.92 4.27
N GLY A 12 8.55 31.05 4.36
CA GLY A 12 9.37 30.72 5.52
C GLY A 12 9.62 29.21 5.69
N LEU A 13 10.60 28.88 6.55
CA LEU A 13 10.96 27.51 6.91
C LEU A 13 10.23 27.06 8.18
N ALA A 14 9.88 25.78 8.25
CA ALA A 14 9.44 25.09 9.46
C ALA A 14 10.35 23.91 9.79
N ASN A 15 10.41 23.52 11.06
CA ASN A 15 11.04 22.25 11.43
C ASN A 15 10.22 21.10 10.84
N LEU A 16 10.89 20.09 10.29
CA LEU A 16 10.27 18.88 9.78
C LEU A 16 9.73 18.06 10.96
N PRO A 17 8.41 17.90 11.12
CA PRO A 17 7.86 17.04 12.15
C PRO A 17 8.01 15.56 11.77
N SER A 18 8.01 14.68 12.77
CA SER A 18 7.78 13.26 12.51
C SER A 18 6.31 13.06 12.16
N LEU A 19 6.02 12.85 10.87
CA LEU A 19 4.70 12.48 10.40
C LEU A 19 4.54 10.97 10.55
N SER A 20 3.61 10.56 11.40
CA SER A 20 3.22 9.16 11.58
C SER A 20 1.82 8.94 11.04
N VAL A 21 1.64 7.83 10.32
CA VAL A 21 0.34 7.34 9.88
C VAL A 21 -0.06 6.12 10.70
N GLU A 22 -1.37 5.94 10.85
CA GLU A 22 -1.97 4.78 11.48
C GLU A 22 -3.06 4.20 10.58
N VAL A 23 -3.01 2.87 10.41
CA VAL A 23 -4.09 2.10 9.82
C VAL A 23 -4.39 0.97 10.80
N SER A 24 -5.63 0.92 11.30
CA SER A 24 -6.02 0.02 12.39
C SER A 24 -5.63 -1.43 12.09
N GLY A 25 -4.92 -2.11 13.00
CA GLY A 25 -4.54 -3.52 12.85
C GLY A 25 -3.50 -3.81 11.76
N VAL A 26 -2.74 -2.80 11.33
CA VAL A 26 -1.70 -2.90 10.30
C VAL A 26 -0.36 -2.46 10.87
N LYS A 27 0.71 -3.17 10.52
CA LYS A 27 2.08 -2.73 10.82
C LYS A 27 2.51 -1.69 9.78
N ILE A 28 2.99 -0.54 10.22
CA ILE A 28 3.62 0.44 9.32
C ILE A 28 5.13 0.25 9.35
N ALA A 29 5.73 -0.07 8.21
CA ALA A 29 7.18 -0.15 8.00
C ALA A 29 7.61 1.08 7.20
N TYR A 30 8.40 1.97 7.81
CA TYR A 30 8.79 3.21 7.14
C TYR A 30 10.08 3.04 6.36
N PHE A 31 10.14 3.62 5.17
CA PHE A 31 11.38 3.88 4.43
C PHE A 31 11.66 5.39 4.41
N PRO A 32 12.93 5.81 4.48
CA PRO A 32 13.28 7.23 4.50
C PRO A 32 13.11 7.86 3.13
N ILE A 33 12.67 9.11 3.10
CA ILE A 33 12.75 9.98 1.92
C ILE A 33 13.34 11.34 2.32
N GLU A 34 13.99 11.99 1.36
CA GLU A 34 14.70 13.25 1.58
C GLU A 34 14.45 14.22 0.41
N GLY A 35 14.65 15.51 0.67
CA GLY A 35 14.49 16.57 -0.33
C GLY A 35 13.89 17.83 0.26
N ASP A 36 14.13 18.98 -0.36
CA ASP A 36 13.52 20.26 -0.01
C ASP A 36 12.79 20.96 -1.17
N THR A 37 12.63 20.22 -2.28
CA THR A 37 11.80 20.54 -3.45
C THR A 37 10.78 19.43 -3.71
N VAL A 38 9.77 19.73 -4.53
CA VAL A 38 8.78 18.73 -4.99
C VAL A 38 9.48 17.64 -5.80
N THR A 39 10.42 18.02 -6.68
CA THR A 39 11.15 17.09 -7.54
C THR A 39 12.01 16.12 -6.72
N GLU A 40 12.80 16.62 -5.77
CA GLU A 40 13.65 15.75 -4.94
C GLU A 40 12.83 14.79 -4.09
N LEU A 41 11.74 15.29 -3.48
CA LEU A 41 10.82 14.43 -2.74
C LEU A 41 10.17 13.39 -3.63
N GLY A 42 9.75 13.76 -4.84
CA GLY A 42 9.17 12.85 -5.82
C GLY A 42 10.16 11.75 -6.24
N SER A 43 11.41 12.11 -6.52
CA SER A 43 12.47 11.16 -6.86
C SER A 43 12.81 10.24 -5.69
N SER A 44 13.02 10.81 -4.49
CA SER A 44 13.35 10.02 -3.29
C SER A 44 12.21 9.09 -2.89
N LEU A 45 10.95 9.54 -3.07
CA LEU A 45 9.76 8.72 -2.92
C LEU A 45 9.76 7.54 -3.90
N ALA A 46 9.99 7.79 -5.18
CA ALA A 46 10.02 6.75 -6.21
C ALA A 46 11.13 5.71 -5.95
N ASP A 47 12.34 6.16 -5.64
CA ASP A 47 13.49 5.28 -5.39
C ASP A 47 13.28 4.44 -4.12
N GLY A 48 12.86 5.08 -3.02
CA GLY A 48 12.57 4.39 -1.76
C GLY A 48 11.40 3.42 -1.87
N GLY A 49 10.37 3.78 -2.64
CA GLY A 49 9.26 2.91 -2.95
C GLY A 49 9.69 1.68 -3.74
N LEU A 50 10.52 1.86 -4.78
CA LEU A 50 11.08 0.75 -5.55
C LEU A 50 11.90 -0.21 -4.67
N GLU A 51 12.71 0.31 -3.75
CA GLU A 51 13.48 -0.51 -2.81
C GLU A 51 12.58 -1.27 -1.82
N ALA A 52 11.57 -0.60 -1.27
CA ALA A 52 10.71 -1.15 -0.23
C ALA A 52 9.64 -2.11 -0.76
N CYS A 53 9.10 -1.83 -1.95
CA CYS A 53 7.94 -2.49 -2.53
C CYS A 53 8.25 -3.31 -3.79
N GLY A 54 9.43 -3.12 -4.38
CA GLY A 54 9.77 -3.69 -5.68
C GLY A 54 9.17 -2.90 -6.84
N ALA A 55 9.49 -3.33 -8.07
CA ALA A 55 8.99 -2.68 -9.27
C ALA A 55 7.52 -3.04 -9.48
N ILE A 56 6.65 -2.04 -9.47
CA ILE A 56 5.29 -2.15 -10.00
C ILE A 56 5.44 -1.97 -11.52
N ASN A 57 4.88 -2.90 -12.31
CA ASN A 57 5.01 -2.94 -13.77
C ASN A 57 3.65 -3.25 -14.45
N TYR A 58 2.59 -2.52 -14.11
CA TYR A 58 1.40 -2.45 -14.95
C TYR A 58 1.61 -1.48 -16.12
N GLU A 59 1.22 -1.93 -17.32
CA GLU A 59 1.33 -1.17 -18.57
C GLU A 59 0.65 0.21 -18.51
N TRP A 60 -0.36 0.38 -17.65
CA TRP A 60 -1.13 1.62 -17.50
C TRP A 60 -0.52 2.65 -16.53
N HIS A 61 0.62 2.40 -15.88
CA HIS A 61 1.25 3.35 -14.94
C HIS A 61 2.68 3.79 -15.32
N GLU A 62 3.18 3.45 -16.51
CA GLU A 62 4.59 3.67 -16.86
C GLU A 62 4.99 5.15 -16.64
N GLY A 63 6.00 5.37 -15.79
CA GLY A 63 6.52 6.71 -15.44
C GLY A 63 5.82 7.44 -14.28
N ASP A 64 4.83 6.81 -13.63
CA ASP A 64 4.09 7.40 -12.51
C ASP A 64 4.73 7.06 -11.15
N THR A 65 5.00 8.06 -10.30
CA THR A 65 5.64 7.90 -8.98
C THR A 65 4.65 7.65 -7.84
N ARG A 66 3.34 7.70 -8.10
CA ARG A 66 2.28 7.33 -7.15
C ARG A 66 2.38 5.92 -6.54
N PRO A 67 2.92 4.87 -7.21
CA PRO A 67 3.06 3.53 -6.65
C PRO A 67 4.15 3.37 -5.55
N ALA A 68 4.62 4.47 -4.96
CA ALA A 68 5.79 4.43 -4.09
C ALA A 68 5.54 3.88 -2.68
N ALA A 69 4.30 3.61 -2.30
CA ALA A 69 3.94 2.86 -1.10
C ALA A 69 3.27 1.55 -1.50
N CYS A 70 3.20 0.60 -0.57
CA CYS A 70 2.52 -0.66 -0.83
C CYS A 70 1.99 -1.34 0.43
N ALA A 71 0.82 -1.96 0.27
CA ALA A 71 0.20 -2.81 1.26
C ALA A 71 0.50 -4.30 0.97
N ILE A 72 1.29 -4.90 1.84
CA ILE A 72 1.62 -6.33 1.79
C ILE A 72 0.66 -7.11 2.69
N THR A 73 0.00 -8.10 2.08
CA THR A 73 -0.81 -9.08 2.81
C THR A 73 -0.06 -10.40 2.92
N GLY A 74 0.43 -10.69 4.12
CA GLY A 74 1.10 -11.94 4.45
C GLY A 74 0.13 -12.97 5.00
N PHE A 75 0.17 -14.20 4.49
CA PHE A 75 -0.60 -15.32 5.02
C PHE A 75 0.33 -16.25 5.80
N GLY A 76 -0.21 -16.84 6.87
CA GLY A 76 0.43 -17.98 7.53
C GLY A 76 0.23 -19.26 6.71
N ASP A 77 0.50 -20.40 7.33
CA ASP A 77 0.15 -21.69 6.75
C ASP A 77 -1.39 -21.80 6.61
N ILE A 78 -1.87 -21.71 5.37
CA ILE A 78 -3.30 -21.76 5.04
C ILE A 78 -3.83 -23.17 5.27
N GLU A 79 -3.06 -24.21 4.96
CA GLU A 79 -3.49 -25.60 5.11
C GLU A 79 -3.66 -25.95 6.59
N ALA A 80 -2.71 -25.52 7.44
CA ALA A 80 -2.80 -25.69 8.89
C ALA A 80 -3.96 -24.89 9.53
N ALA A 81 -4.56 -23.95 8.81
CA ALA A 81 -5.70 -23.16 9.27
C ALA A 81 -7.07 -23.75 8.89
N ILE A 82 -7.08 -24.92 8.24
CA ILE A 82 -8.30 -25.61 7.78
C ILE A 82 -8.49 -26.90 8.56
N ASP A 83 -9.62 -27.02 9.22
CA ASP A 83 -10.02 -28.26 9.89
C ASP A 83 -10.82 -29.15 8.93
N GLN A 84 -10.49 -30.44 8.88
CA GLN A 84 -11.16 -31.41 8.03
C GLN A 84 -11.92 -32.45 8.85
N ARG A 85 -13.03 -32.95 8.31
CA ARG A 85 -13.85 -34.02 8.86
C ARG A 85 -14.06 -35.10 7.80
N GLY A 86 -13.86 -36.36 8.19
CA GLY A 86 -13.98 -37.51 7.29
C GLY A 86 -12.66 -37.84 6.57
N SER A 87 -12.70 -38.76 5.61
CA SER A 87 -11.53 -39.20 4.86
C SER A 87 -11.92 -39.68 3.47
N GLY A 88 -11.04 -39.52 2.48
CA GLY A 88 -11.32 -39.90 1.10
C GLY A 88 -12.54 -39.15 0.54
N ALA A 89 -13.47 -39.87 -0.08
CA ALA A 89 -14.63 -39.27 -0.74
C ALA A 89 -15.65 -38.59 0.20
N SER A 90 -15.59 -38.82 1.51
CA SER A 90 -16.46 -38.17 2.50
C SER A 90 -15.80 -36.97 3.19
N CYS A 91 -14.57 -36.61 2.79
CA CYS A 91 -13.82 -35.53 3.41
C CYS A 91 -14.45 -34.16 3.10
N THR A 92 -14.70 -33.39 4.16
CA THR A 92 -15.21 -32.02 4.10
C THR A 92 -14.38 -31.13 5.02
N MET A 93 -14.24 -29.86 4.66
CA MET A 93 -13.63 -28.85 5.51
C MET A 93 -14.65 -28.42 6.57
N SER A 94 -14.47 -28.83 7.83
CA SER A 94 -15.42 -28.54 8.90
C SER A 94 -15.31 -27.10 9.40
N ASP A 95 -14.13 -26.51 9.36
CA ASP A 95 -13.92 -25.11 9.69
C ASP A 95 -12.69 -24.53 8.98
N SER A 96 -12.58 -23.21 8.97
CA SER A 96 -11.45 -22.48 8.40
C SER A 96 -11.26 -21.15 9.15
N ASN A 97 -10.00 -20.90 9.56
CA ASN A 97 -9.59 -19.70 10.29
C ASN A 97 -8.27 -19.14 9.72
N VAL A 98 -8.22 -19.03 8.40
CA VAL A 98 -7.15 -18.33 7.67
C VAL A 98 -7.10 -16.88 8.14
N ARG A 99 -5.91 -16.45 8.56
CA ARG A 99 -5.62 -15.09 9.01
C ARG A 99 -4.53 -14.47 8.16
N ALA A 100 -4.70 -13.18 7.87
CA ALA A 100 -3.67 -12.37 7.24
C ALA A 100 -2.99 -11.46 8.26
N ARG A 101 -1.72 -11.18 8.01
CA ARG A 101 -0.95 -10.09 8.62
C ARG A 101 -0.78 -9.00 7.58
N PHE A 102 -1.00 -7.77 7.98
CA PHE A 102 -0.95 -6.62 7.08
C PHE A 102 0.26 -5.76 7.43
N THR A 103 1.07 -5.44 6.43
CA THR A 103 2.16 -4.46 6.53
C THR A 103 2.00 -3.42 5.44
N ILE A 104 2.08 -2.14 5.78
CA ILE A 104 2.20 -1.07 4.78
C ILE A 104 3.63 -0.55 4.82
N HIS A 105 4.30 -0.54 3.67
CA HIS A 105 5.55 0.18 3.48
C HIS A 105 5.23 1.62 3.14
N PHE A 106 5.71 2.56 3.95
CA PHE A 106 5.24 3.94 3.91
C PHE A 106 6.41 4.94 3.92
N PRO A 107 6.38 6.01 3.12
CA PRO A 107 7.46 7.00 3.11
C PRO A 107 7.51 7.80 4.41
N ARG A 108 8.71 8.12 4.86
CA ARG A 108 8.95 9.06 5.96
C ARG A 108 9.95 10.12 5.53
N TRP A 109 9.50 11.36 5.48
CA TRP A 109 10.38 12.49 5.25
C TRP A 109 11.33 12.67 6.44
N THR A 110 12.63 12.46 6.23
CA THR A 110 13.65 12.45 7.29
C THR A 110 14.64 13.61 7.20
N ALA A 111 14.83 14.19 6.00
CA ALA A 111 15.75 15.31 5.81
C ALA A 111 15.31 16.24 4.66
N PRO A 112 15.67 17.54 4.72
CA PRO A 112 16.40 18.21 5.80
C PRO A 112 15.53 18.54 7.03
N ASN A 113 16.16 18.87 8.16
CA ASN A 113 15.45 19.20 9.42
C ASN A 113 14.56 20.45 9.34
N ARG A 114 14.78 21.32 8.35
CA ARG A 114 13.99 22.52 8.11
C ARG A 114 13.62 22.60 6.65
N VAL A 115 12.33 22.75 6.39
CA VAL A 115 11.74 22.67 5.04
C VAL A 115 10.81 23.85 4.80
N PRO A 116 10.55 24.25 3.54
CA PRO A 116 9.57 25.28 3.24
C PRO A 116 8.18 24.91 3.79
N LYS A 117 7.51 25.85 4.47
CA LYS A 117 6.19 25.60 5.08
C LYS A 117 5.14 25.14 4.08
N ARG A 118 5.18 25.69 2.85
CA ARG A 118 4.25 25.32 1.78
C ARG A 118 4.48 23.89 1.31
N LEU A 119 5.74 23.50 1.14
CA LEU A 119 6.09 22.12 0.80
C LEU A 119 5.65 21.15 1.90
N LEU A 120 5.86 21.50 3.17
CA LEU A 120 5.38 20.69 4.29
C LEU A 120 3.85 20.55 4.33
N ALA A 121 3.10 21.62 4.01
CA ALA A 121 1.65 21.56 3.95
C ALA A 121 1.19 20.59 2.84
N TRP A 122 1.71 20.75 1.62
CA TRP A 122 1.44 19.84 0.51
C TRP A 122 1.82 18.39 0.84
N TRP A 123 2.98 18.17 1.46
CA TRP A 123 3.42 16.83 1.83
C TRP A 123 2.48 16.15 2.84
N ARG A 124 1.81 16.91 3.72
CA ARG A 124 0.78 16.35 4.62
C ARG A 124 -0.40 15.82 3.83
N ASP A 125 -0.85 16.56 2.81
CA ASP A 125 -1.93 16.13 1.94
C ASP A 125 -1.53 14.88 1.14
N VAL A 126 -0.28 14.81 0.67
CA VAL A 126 0.28 13.61 0.03
C VAL A 126 0.30 12.42 0.98
N VAL A 127 0.75 12.60 2.23
CA VAL A 127 0.76 11.53 3.24
C VAL A 127 -0.65 11.01 3.52
N GLU A 128 -1.65 11.89 3.62
CA GLU A 128 -3.04 11.47 3.80
C GLU A 128 -3.57 10.72 2.58
N PHE A 129 -3.28 11.20 1.38
CA PHE A 129 -3.65 10.53 0.13
C PHE A 129 -3.07 9.12 0.06
N ILE A 130 -1.76 8.96 0.27
CA ILE A 130 -1.09 7.65 0.24
C ILE A 130 -1.67 6.74 1.33
N ARG A 131 -1.86 7.25 2.55
CA ARG A 131 -2.46 6.46 3.66
C ARG A 131 -3.82 5.90 3.26
N ASP A 132 -4.68 6.71 2.68
CA ASP A 132 -6.04 6.32 2.34
C ASP A 132 -6.08 5.31 1.19
N HIS A 133 -5.20 5.48 0.19
CA HIS A 133 -4.97 4.51 -0.86
C HIS A 133 -4.54 3.14 -0.29
N GLU A 134 -3.49 3.12 0.55
CA GLU A 134 -3.02 1.87 1.15
C GLU A 134 -4.05 1.23 2.08
N ALA A 135 -4.84 2.04 2.81
CA ALA A 135 -5.94 1.54 3.63
C ALA A 135 -7.05 0.87 2.79
N GLY A 136 -7.23 1.30 1.55
CA GLY A 136 -8.12 0.66 0.56
C GLY A 136 -7.70 -0.78 0.27
N HIS A 137 -6.43 -1.01 -0.04
CA HIS A 137 -5.87 -2.36 -0.24
C HIS A 137 -6.05 -3.28 0.97
N ILE A 138 -5.89 -2.73 2.18
CA ILE A 138 -6.12 -3.47 3.42
C ILE A 138 -7.61 -3.85 3.56
N THR A 139 -8.51 -2.95 3.18
CA THR A 139 -9.97 -3.22 3.21
C THR A 139 -10.34 -4.35 2.26
N ILE A 140 -9.81 -4.34 1.04
CA ILE A 140 -10.00 -5.40 0.04
C ILE A 140 -9.47 -6.73 0.59
N SER A 141 -8.24 -6.74 1.09
CA SER A 141 -7.61 -7.96 1.61
C SER A 141 -8.39 -8.58 2.75
N ARG A 142 -8.91 -7.77 3.68
CA ARG A 142 -9.77 -8.23 4.79
C ARG A 142 -11.06 -8.88 4.29
N ALA A 143 -11.73 -8.24 3.34
CA ALA A 143 -12.95 -8.78 2.75
C ALA A 143 -12.67 -10.13 2.08
N HIS A 144 -11.56 -10.24 1.36
CA HIS A 144 -11.14 -11.48 0.69
C HIS A 144 -10.76 -12.59 1.68
N VAL A 145 -10.07 -12.28 2.80
CA VAL A 145 -9.79 -13.28 3.84
C VAL A 145 -11.09 -13.82 4.46
N LYS A 146 -12.05 -12.93 4.75
CA LYS A 146 -13.37 -13.33 5.25
C LYS A 146 -14.09 -14.24 4.26
N ARG A 147 -14.04 -13.91 2.97
CA ARG A 147 -14.63 -14.72 1.90
C ARG A 147 -13.97 -16.08 1.78
N LEU A 148 -12.65 -16.17 1.81
CA LEU A 148 -11.92 -17.45 1.76
C LEU A 148 -12.37 -18.40 2.87
N ASN A 149 -12.44 -17.92 4.11
CA ASN A 149 -12.91 -18.73 5.23
C ASN A 149 -14.34 -19.23 5.05
N ALA A 150 -15.22 -18.39 4.48
CA ALA A 150 -16.60 -18.78 4.18
C ALA A 150 -16.69 -19.82 3.05
N ASP A 151 -15.90 -19.64 1.98
CA ASP A 151 -15.89 -20.53 0.82
C ASP A 151 -15.27 -21.90 1.16
N LEU A 152 -14.30 -21.95 2.08
CA LEU A 152 -13.70 -23.19 2.55
C LEU A 152 -14.63 -23.97 3.49
N ARG A 153 -15.41 -23.30 4.33
CA ARG A 153 -16.27 -23.98 5.30
C ARG A 153 -17.36 -24.81 4.60
N GLY A 154 -17.35 -26.11 4.85
CA GLY A 154 -18.31 -27.08 4.31
C GLY A 154 -17.99 -27.57 2.91
N ALA A 155 -16.99 -27.00 2.23
CA ALA A 155 -16.56 -27.49 0.93
C ALA A 155 -15.84 -28.84 1.05
N LYS A 156 -15.79 -29.59 -0.06
CA LYS A 156 -15.07 -30.86 -0.09
C LYS A 156 -13.57 -30.61 -0.03
N CYS A 157 -12.84 -31.52 0.60
CA CYS A 157 -11.38 -31.40 0.71
C CYS A 157 -10.69 -31.37 -0.66
N GLU A 158 -11.21 -32.11 -1.66
CA GLU A 158 -10.69 -32.12 -3.03
C GLU A 158 -10.80 -30.75 -3.73
N ASP A 159 -11.72 -29.89 -3.29
CA ASP A 159 -11.97 -28.58 -3.89
C ASP A 159 -11.08 -27.47 -3.30
N ALA A 160 -10.45 -27.69 -2.14
CA ALA A 160 -9.72 -26.67 -1.38
C ALA A 160 -8.70 -25.91 -2.23
N ASN A 161 -7.86 -26.64 -2.97
CA ASN A 161 -6.87 -26.06 -3.86
C ASN A 161 -7.49 -25.21 -4.98
N SER A 162 -8.64 -25.62 -5.50
CA SER A 162 -9.35 -24.84 -6.53
C SER A 162 -9.95 -23.56 -5.96
N ILE A 163 -10.48 -23.62 -4.72
CA ILE A 163 -11.03 -22.47 -3.99
C ILE A 163 -9.92 -21.46 -3.72
N ILE A 164 -8.78 -21.91 -3.16
CA ILE A 164 -7.63 -21.05 -2.85
C ILE A 164 -7.10 -20.39 -4.13
N ARG A 165 -6.96 -21.13 -5.24
CA ARG A 165 -6.51 -20.53 -6.52
C ARG A 165 -7.46 -19.46 -7.02
N ARG A 166 -8.77 -19.74 -7.05
CA ARG A 166 -9.78 -18.75 -7.49
C ARG A 166 -9.79 -17.53 -6.58
N TRP A 167 -9.68 -17.74 -5.26
CA TRP A 167 -9.59 -16.67 -4.28
C TRP A 167 -8.35 -15.80 -4.50
N SER A 168 -7.17 -16.41 -4.71
CA SER A 168 -5.91 -15.71 -4.93
C SER A 168 -5.97 -14.85 -6.19
N GLN A 169 -6.52 -15.41 -7.28
CA GLN A 169 -6.73 -14.65 -8.52
C GLN A 169 -7.69 -13.48 -8.27
N GLY A 170 -8.84 -13.75 -7.65
CA GLY A 170 -9.83 -12.69 -7.37
C GLY A 170 -9.31 -11.60 -6.44
N LEU A 171 -8.44 -11.93 -5.47
CA LEU A 171 -7.75 -10.92 -4.65
C LEU A 171 -6.82 -10.08 -5.52
N SER A 172 -5.97 -10.71 -6.34
CA SER A 172 -5.06 -10.00 -7.25
C SER A 172 -5.80 -9.07 -8.21
N ASP A 173 -6.90 -9.54 -8.81
CA ASP A 173 -7.71 -8.75 -9.74
C ASP A 173 -8.34 -7.55 -9.03
N ALA A 174 -8.84 -7.75 -7.81
CA ALA A 174 -9.43 -6.66 -7.02
C ALA A 174 -8.41 -5.59 -6.61
N GLN A 175 -7.17 -5.99 -6.28
CA GLN A 175 -6.10 -5.03 -5.97
C GLN A 175 -5.72 -4.21 -7.21
N SER A 176 -5.46 -4.87 -8.34
CA SER A 176 -5.11 -4.18 -9.59
C SER A 176 -6.23 -3.26 -10.09
N GLU A 177 -7.49 -3.68 -9.95
CA GLU A 177 -8.64 -2.85 -10.33
C GLU A 177 -8.79 -1.63 -9.41
N TYR A 178 -8.51 -1.79 -8.11
CA TYR A 178 -8.52 -0.68 -7.16
C TYR A 178 -7.49 0.38 -7.56
N ASP A 179 -6.26 -0.03 -7.86
CA ASP A 179 -5.22 0.90 -8.32
C ASP A 179 -5.61 1.61 -9.59
N ARG A 180 -6.11 0.86 -10.58
CA ARG A 180 -6.57 1.42 -11.86
C ARG A 180 -7.63 2.50 -11.69
N LEU A 181 -8.54 2.34 -10.72
CA LEU A 181 -9.60 3.31 -10.42
C LEU A 181 -9.09 4.49 -9.59
N GLU A 182 -8.29 4.25 -8.55
CA GLU A 182 -7.70 5.29 -7.72
C GLU A 182 -6.76 6.20 -8.52
N TYR A 183 -6.04 5.65 -9.50
CA TYR A 183 -5.10 6.41 -10.32
C TYR A 183 -5.78 7.37 -11.32
N GLN A 184 -7.10 7.29 -11.45
CA GLN A 184 -7.89 8.28 -12.18
C GLN A 184 -8.28 9.49 -11.31
N LYS A 185 -8.07 9.40 -9.98
CA LYS A 185 -8.36 10.51 -9.07
C LYS A 185 -7.21 11.52 -9.08
N PRO A 186 -7.52 12.81 -8.85
CA PRO A 186 -6.49 13.85 -8.77
C PRO A 186 -5.55 13.57 -7.60
N TRP A 187 -4.26 13.74 -7.86
CA TRP A 187 -3.22 13.76 -6.83
C TRP A 187 -3.20 15.13 -6.14
N PRO A 188 -2.72 15.24 -4.88
CA PRO A 188 -2.49 16.55 -4.27
C PRO A 188 -1.56 17.41 -5.12
N GLU A 189 -2.08 18.54 -5.60
CA GLU A 189 -1.37 19.45 -6.51
C GLU A 189 -0.17 20.12 -5.80
N PRO A 190 1.04 20.06 -6.36
CA PRO A 190 2.21 20.67 -5.76
C PRO A 190 2.10 22.21 -5.73
N PRO A 191 2.70 22.87 -4.73
CA PRO A 191 2.72 24.31 -4.67
C PRO A 191 3.57 24.89 -5.81
N PHE A 192 3.07 25.92 -6.51
CA PHE A 192 3.81 26.59 -7.58
C PHE A 192 5.18 27.12 -7.10
N GLY A 193 6.24 26.81 -7.85
CA GLY A 193 7.60 27.30 -7.61
C GLY A 193 8.40 26.52 -6.56
N TYR A 194 8.09 25.24 -6.36
CA TYR A 194 8.82 24.28 -5.53
C TYR A 194 9.04 22.96 -6.26
#